data_AF-A0A959PB38-F1
#
_entry.id   AF-A0A959PB38-F1
#
_cell.length_a   1.000
_cell.length_b   1.000
_cell.length_c   1.000
_cell.angle_alpha   90.00
_cell.angle_beta   90.00
_cell.angle_gamma   90.00
#
_symmetry.space_group_name_H-M   'P 1'
#
loop_
_entity.id
_entity.type
_entity.pdbx_description
1 polymer ?
#
loop_
_entity_poly.entity_id
_entity_poly.type
_entity_poly.pdbx_seq_one_letter_code
_entity_poly.pdbx_strand_id
1 'polypeptide(L)'
;MRRVLNVGLIVLLVSTLAPCAHAGNSDRAGQAGATELLINPWARSSGFAGANTASVRGLEAQYLNVAGLAFTEKTEVLFANT
;
A
#
# COMPACT_ATOMS: atom_id res chain seq x y z
N MET A 1 -40.37 -4.97 -5.82
CA MET A 1 -39.63 -6.04 -5.11
C MET A 1 -38.97 -7.03 -6.05
N ARG A 2 -39.69 -7.74 -6.93
CA ARG A 2 -39.10 -8.71 -7.88
C ARG A 2 -37.98 -8.16 -8.79
N ARG A 3 -38.12 -6.93 -9.30
CA ARG A 3 -37.05 -6.31 -10.11
C ARG A 3 -35.76 -6.07 -9.34
N VAL A 4 -35.86 -5.63 -8.08
CA VAL A 4 -34.68 -5.39 -7.21
C VAL A 4 -34.01 -6.71 -6.86
N LEU A 5 -34.80 -7.75 -6.58
CA LEU A 5 -34.29 -9.10 -6.31
C LEU A 5 -33.53 -9.67 -7.52
N ASN A 6 -34.08 -9.51 -8.73
CA ASN A 6 -33.44 -9.99 -9.95
C ASN A 6 -32.14 -9.24 -10.25
N VAL A 7 -32.11 -7.92 -10.03
CA VAL A 7 -30.89 -7.12 -10.19
C VAL A 7 -29.82 -7.54 -9.18
N GLY A 8 -30.20 -7.74 -7.91
CA GLY A 8 -29.27 -8.24 -6.88
C GLY A 8 -28.70 -9.62 -7.23
N LEU A 9 -29.53 -10.52 -7.78
CA LEU A 9 -29.12 -11.87 -8.16
C LEU A 9 -28.19 -11.87 -9.38
N ILE A 10 -28.43 -10.98 -10.35
CA ILE A 10 -27.52 -10.78 -11.49
C ILE A 10 -26.16 -10.24 -11.04
N VAL A 11 -26.13 -9.24 -10.15
CA VAL A 11 -24.87 -8.69 -9.61
C VAL A 11 -24.07 -9.75 -8.88
N LEU A 12 -24.73 -10.56 -8.05
CA LEU A 12 -24.09 -11.67 -7.35
C LEU A 12 -23.51 -12.69 -8.32
N LEU A 13 -24.26 -13.09 -9.35
CA LEU A 13 -23.82 -14.06 -10.36
C LEU A 13 -22.62 -13.54 -11.18
N VAL A 14 -22.61 -12.25 -11.54
CA VAL A 14 -21.50 -11.62 -12.26
C VAL A 14 -20.26 -11.52 -11.39
N SER A 15 -20.40 -11.22 -10.10
CA SER A 15 -19.26 -11.13 -9.17
C SER A 15 -18.55 -12.46 -8.91
N THR A 16 -19.28 -13.58 -8.94
CA THR A 16 -18.72 -14.92 -8.69
C THR A 16 -18.14 -15.58 -9.94
N LEU A 17 -18.62 -15.20 -11.13
CA LEU A 17 -18.11 -15.68 -12.43
C LEU A 17 -17.01 -14.80 -13.01
N ALA A 18 -16.62 -13.72 -12.34
CA ALA A 18 -15.54 -12.86 -12.79
C ALA A 18 -14.21 -13.66 -12.81
N PRO A 19 -13.51 -13.72 -13.95
CA PRO A 19 -12.20 -14.38 -14.01
C PRO A 19 -11.20 -13.67 -13.11
N CYS A 20 -10.31 -14.43 -12.49
CA CYS A 20 -9.19 -13.91 -11.71
C CYS A 20 -8.20 -13.19 -12.65
N ALA A 21 -8.37 -11.88 -12.79
CA ALA A 21 -7.43 -11.02 -13.49
C ALA A 21 -6.12 -10.93 -12.70
N HIS A 22 -5.05 -11.52 -13.24
CA HIS A 22 -3.71 -11.39 -12.68
C HIS A 22 -3.06 -10.15 -13.28
N ALA A 23 -2.98 -9.09 -12.49
CA ALA A 23 -2.24 -7.88 -12.84
C ALA A 23 -0.78 -7.99 -12.37
N GLY A 24 0.14 -7.46 -13.16
CA GLY A 24 1.58 -7.50 -12.89
C GLY A 24 2.36 -7.91 -14.13
N ASN A 25 3.55 -7.35 -14.31
CA ASN A 25 4.46 -7.73 -15.39
C ASN A 25 5.80 -8.18 -14.78
N SER A 26 6.04 -9.49 -14.78
CA SER A 26 7.28 -10.09 -14.29
C SER A 26 8.52 -9.58 -15.00
N ASP A 27 8.40 -9.18 -16.27
CA ASP A 27 9.51 -8.69 -17.09
C ASP A 27 10.03 -7.33 -16.59
N ARG A 28 9.27 -6.66 -15.70
CA ARG A 28 9.69 -5.41 -15.05
C ARG A 28 10.49 -5.63 -13.76
N ALA A 29 10.70 -6.88 -13.33
CA ALA A 29 11.59 -7.18 -12.22
C ALA A 29 13.01 -6.67 -12.54
N GLY A 30 13.62 -5.95 -11.59
CA GLY A 30 14.97 -5.40 -11.75
C GLY A 30 15.09 -4.14 -12.62
N GLN A 31 13.98 -3.54 -13.05
CA GLN A 31 13.99 -2.24 -13.77
C GLN A 31 14.16 -1.03 -12.83
N ALA A 32 14.26 -1.25 -11.52
CA ALA A 32 14.57 -0.20 -10.56
C ALA A 32 16.04 0.22 -10.70
N GLY A 33 16.29 1.51 -10.95
CA GLY A 33 17.66 2.04 -11.10
C GLY A 33 18.49 2.01 -9.82
N ALA A 34 17.85 1.86 -8.66
CA ALA A 34 18.49 1.68 -7.35
C ALA A 34 17.58 0.79 -6.47
N THR A 35 17.94 -0.48 -6.33
CA THR A 35 17.16 -1.45 -5.55
C THR A 35 17.20 -1.18 -4.06
N GLU A 36 18.23 -0.48 -3.58
CA GLU A 36 18.43 -0.10 -2.18
C GLU A 36 17.34 0.86 -1.69
N LEU A 37 16.79 1.70 -2.58
CA LEU A 37 15.68 2.60 -2.25
C LEU A 37 14.35 1.87 -2.02
N LEU A 38 14.26 0.59 -2.40
CA LEU A 38 13.10 -0.27 -2.15
C LEU A 38 13.18 -0.96 -0.78
N ILE A 39 14.24 -0.71 -0.02
CA ILE A 39 14.41 -1.26 1.32
C ILE A 39 13.90 -0.22 2.31
N ASN A 40 12.87 -0.58 3.08
CA ASN A 40 12.39 0.26 4.17
C ASN A 40 13.40 0.24 5.33
N PRO A 41 14.08 1.36 5.66
CA PRO A 41 15.10 1.39 6.70
C PRO A 41 14.51 1.46 8.12
N TRP A 42 13.18 1.58 8.26
CA TRP A 42 12.54 1.90 9.53
C TRP A 42 11.92 0.68 10.19
N ALA A 43 12.46 0.27 11.35
CA ALA A 43 12.03 -0.95 12.05
C ALA A 43 10.51 -1.02 12.31
N ARG A 44 9.88 0.10 12.69
CA ARG A 44 8.43 0.14 13.00
C ARG A 44 7.59 -0.06 11.75
N SER A 45 7.74 0.78 10.72
CA SER A 45 6.96 0.63 9.47
C SER A 45 7.30 -0.64 8.69
N SER A 46 8.54 -1.13 8.78
CA SER A 46 8.93 -2.45 8.26
C SER A 46 8.23 -3.59 8.99
N GLY A 47 8.11 -3.51 10.32
CA GLY A 47 7.35 -4.50 11.12
C GLY A 47 5.86 -4.56 10.75
N PHE A 48 5.29 -3.47 10.24
CA PHE A 48 3.93 -3.43 9.69
C PHE A 48 3.83 -3.79 8.21
N ALA A 49 4.94 -4.16 7.56
CA ALA A 49 5.01 -4.42 6.12
C ALA A 49 4.38 -3.29 5.27
N GLY A 50 4.48 -2.03 5.73
CA GLY A 50 3.89 -0.87 5.04
C GLY A 50 2.36 -0.74 5.12
N ALA A 51 1.66 -1.56 5.92
CA ALA A 51 0.20 -1.49 6.07
C ALA A 51 -0.30 -0.12 6.57
N ASN A 52 0.56 0.66 7.23
CA ASN A 52 0.26 1.99 7.75
C ASN A 52 0.53 3.14 6.75
N THR A 53 0.69 2.87 5.44
CA THR A 53 1.00 3.90 4.41
C THR A 53 0.04 5.11 4.42
N ALA A 54 -1.25 4.88 4.70
CA ALA A 54 -2.24 5.96 4.74
C ALA A 54 -2.21 6.80 6.03
N SER A 55 -1.63 6.27 7.12
CA SER A 55 -1.64 6.87 8.46
C SER A 55 -0.25 7.17 9.02
N VAL A 56 0.82 6.88 8.27
CA VAL A 56 2.20 7.18 8.66
C VAL A 56 2.40 8.68 8.85
N ARG A 57 3.12 9.06 9.92
CA ARG A 57 3.47 10.43 10.28
C ARG A 57 4.89 10.45 10.83
N GLY A 58 5.51 11.62 10.80
CA GLY A 58 6.89 11.75 11.28
C GLY A 58 7.92 11.30 10.25
N LEU A 59 9.19 11.24 10.65
CA LEU A 59 10.33 10.96 9.76
C LEU A 59 10.20 9.65 8.95
N GLU A 60 9.56 8.61 9.51
CA GLU A 60 9.34 7.33 8.80
C GLU A 60 8.48 7.48 7.52
N ALA A 61 7.67 8.54 7.46
CA ALA A 61 6.82 8.84 6.31
C ALA A 61 7.62 9.10 5.02
N GLN A 62 8.92 9.43 5.12
CA GLN A 62 9.78 9.65 3.95
C GLN A 62 9.84 8.44 3.00
N TYR A 63 9.70 7.22 3.54
CA TYR A 63 9.75 5.99 2.75
C TYR A 63 8.36 5.57 2.27
N LEU A 64 7.36 5.62 3.16
CA LEU A 64 6.00 5.11 2.85
C LEU A 64 5.13 6.12 2.11
N ASN A 65 5.02 7.35 2.62
CA ASN A 65 4.15 8.39 2.10
C ASN A 65 4.60 9.77 2.57
N VAL A 66 5.27 10.52 1.69
CA VAL A 66 5.86 11.83 2.01
C VAL A 66 4.86 12.84 2.59
N ALA A 67 3.56 12.70 2.31
CA ALA A 67 2.53 13.57 2.89
C ALA A 67 2.47 13.47 4.44
N GLY A 68 2.88 12.35 5.02
CA GLY A 68 2.97 12.16 6.46
C GLY A 68 3.98 13.09 7.16
N LEU A 69 4.95 13.64 6.41
CA LEU A 69 5.89 14.63 6.92
C LEU A 69 5.20 15.97 7.24
N ALA A 70 4.06 16.29 6.63
CA ALA A 70 3.34 17.53 6.95
C ALA A 70 2.87 17.60 8.42
N PHE A 71 2.84 16.46 9.12
CA PHE A 71 2.47 16.38 10.53
C PHE A 71 3.67 16.40 11.49
N THR A 72 4.90 16.55 11.01
CA THR A 72 6.07 16.78 11.87
C THR A 72 6.01 18.18 12.45
N GLU A 73 6.04 18.34 13.78
CA GLU A 73 5.91 19.66 14.41
C GLU A 73 7.19 20.53 14.30
N LYS A 74 8.35 19.88 14.41
CA LYS A 74 9.68 20.50 14.38
C LYS A 74 10.66 19.52 13.74
N THR A 75 11.95 19.82 13.82
CA THR A 75 13.02 18.90 13.40
C THR A 75 12.95 17.60 14.19
N GLU A 76 12.76 16.49 13.48
CA GLU A 76 12.85 15.13 14.03
C GLU A 76 14.18 14.48 13.63
N VAL A 77 14.79 13.78 14.57
CA VAL A 77 15.95 12.90 14.35
C VAL A 77 15.62 11.55 14.95
N LEU A 78 15.73 10.49 14.16
CA LEU A 78 15.35 9.14 14.56
C LEU A 78 16.51 8.17 14.35
N PHE A 79 16.69 7.27 15.32
CA PHE A 79 17.60 6.14 15.25
C PHE A 79 16.77 4.87 15.22
N ALA A 80 17.08 3.97 14.29
CA ALA A 80 16.42 2.69 14.17
C ALA A 80 17.48 1.58 14.15
N ASN A 81 17.14 0.44 14.76
CA ASN A 81 17.90 -0.78 14.69
C ASN A 81 16.90 -1.90 14.36
N THR A 82 17.23 -2.68 13.33
CA THR A 82 16.40 -3.78 12.79
C THR A 82 16.95 -5.11 13.23
#